data_AF-A0A1J5T3W7-F1
#
_entry.id   AF-A0A1J5T3W7-F1
#
_cell.length_a   1.000
_cell.length_b   1.000
_cell.length_c   1.000
_cell.angle_alpha   90.00
_cell.angle_beta   90.00
_cell.angle_gamma   90.00
#
_symmetry.space_group_name_H-M   'P 1'
#
loop_
_entity.id
_entity.type
_entity.pdbx_description
1 polymer ?
#
loop_
_entity_poly.entity_id
_entity_poly.type
_entity_poly.pdbx_seq_one_letter_code
_entity_poly.pdbx_strand_id
1 'polypeptide(L)'
;MKSHFQTVALIGKYKSPEIAEPLLKLADFLTNMGLKVVVDNLTAEHLLVHPYGVIALKEMRAKVDLAIVLGGDGTLLDVARMLAPFGIPLVGVNQGRLGFLTDISIDTAQRTISGMLRGEFVTEKRMLLSATVLREGKHVFDSLAFNDVVMHRGNSSSMLEFEVRIDGEYLYNQRADGLIVTTPTGSTAYALSAGGPILHPALDLIALVPVAPHTLSNRPIVLKSESVLEIAMHRAIDARVRFDGHTHFDLNGQDRVVISRYSDPVCLLHPVGHSYYRTLREKLLWNQTL
;
A
#
# COMPACT_ATOMS: atom_id res chain seq x y z
N MET A 1 20.13 -3.26 27.03
CA MET A 1 20.62 -3.70 25.70
C MET A 1 20.30 -2.61 24.69
N LYS A 2 21.22 -2.26 23.77
CA LYS A 2 20.96 -1.22 22.76
C LYS A 2 20.08 -1.79 21.65
N SER A 3 18.86 -1.26 21.53
CA SER A 3 17.99 -1.48 20.38
C SER A 3 18.57 -0.81 19.13
N HIS A 4 18.29 -1.36 17.94
CA HIS A 4 18.61 -0.70 16.66
C HIS A 4 17.82 0.59 16.43
N PHE A 5 16.71 0.75 17.16
CA PHE A 5 15.79 1.87 17.08
C PHE A 5 15.78 2.61 18.42
N GLN A 6 15.69 3.95 18.41
CA GLN A 6 15.59 4.78 19.62
C GLN A 6 14.19 5.35 19.80
N THR A 7 13.57 5.82 18.71
CA THR A 7 12.22 6.37 18.71
C THR A 7 11.28 5.54 17.85
N VAL A 8 10.20 5.03 18.46
CA VAL A 8 9.19 4.20 17.80
C VAL A 8 7.86 4.93 17.76
N ALA A 9 7.26 5.02 16.59
CA ALA A 9 5.89 5.51 16.42
C ALA A 9 4.89 4.36 16.48
N LEU A 10 3.80 4.55 17.21
CA LEU A 10 2.65 3.66 17.22
C LEU A 10 1.49 4.31 16.47
N ILE A 11 0.91 3.54 15.55
CA ILE A 11 -0.19 4.00 14.70
C ILE A 11 -1.29 2.95 14.75
N GLY A 12 -2.50 3.35 15.14
CA GLY A 12 -3.66 2.48 15.21
C GLY A 12 -4.57 2.61 13.98
N LYS A 13 -5.42 1.61 13.76
CA LYS A 13 -6.52 1.71 12.80
C LYS A 13 -7.44 2.87 13.17
N TYR A 14 -7.72 3.70 12.18
CA TYR A 14 -8.61 4.84 12.33
C TYR A 14 -10.02 4.41 12.78
N LYS A 15 -10.62 5.18 13.70
CA LYS A 15 -11.99 4.95 14.24
C LYS A 15 -12.23 3.54 14.82
N SER A 16 -11.21 2.95 15.43
CA SER A 16 -11.28 1.61 16.03
C SER A 16 -10.89 1.70 17.52
N PRO A 17 -11.85 1.99 18.43
CA PRO A 17 -11.58 2.18 19.86
C PRO A 17 -10.95 0.95 20.53
N GLU A 18 -11.28 -0.24 20.00
CA GLU A 18 -10.73 -1.54 20.38
C GLU A 18 -9.20 -1.66 20.27
N ILE A 19 -8.52 -0.74 19.55
CA ILE A 19 -7.06 -0.70 19.46
C ILE A 19 -6.41 0.04 20.61
N ALA A 20 -7.15 0.89 21.33
CA ALA A 20 -6.58 1.74 22.35
C ALA A 20 -5.84 0.94 23.44
N GLU A 21 -6.49 -0.08 24.01
CA GLU A 21 -5.88 -0.89 25.07
C GLU A 21 -4.66 -1.70 24.58
N PRO A 22 -4.72 -2.47 23.47
CA PRO A 22 -3.53 -3.17 22.94
C PRO A 22 -2.39 -2.22 22.58
N LEU A 23 -2.70 -1.04 22.03
CA LEU A 23 -1.69 -0.04 21.66
C LEU A 23 -0.99 0.52 22.90
N LEU A 24 -1.74 0.87 23.95
CA LEU A 24 -1.17 1.36 25.20
C LEU A 24 -0.32 0.28 25.88
N LYS A 25 -0.77 -0.98 25.90
CA LYS A 25 0.03 -2.12 26.41
C LYS A 25 1.34 -2.29 25.65
N LEU A 26 1.33 -2.09 24.33
CA LEU A 26 2.55 -2.13 23.53
C LEU A 26 3.44 -0.91 23.82
N ALA A 27 2.86 0.28 23.97
CA ALA A 27 3.57 1.51 24.29
C ALA A 27 4.31 1.41 25.64
N ASP A 28 3.63 0.89 26.66
CA ASP A 28 4.20 0.67 28.00
C ASP A 28 5.36 -0.32 27.91
N PHE A 29 5.17 -1.42 27.18
CA PHE A 29 6.19 -2.43 26.95
C PHE A 29 7.44 -1.85 26.28
N LEU A 30 7.29 -1.07 25.20
CA LEU A 30 8.40 -0.44 24.49
C LEU A 30 9.13 0.59 25.38
N THR A 31 8.37 1.36 26.18
CA THR A 31 8.93 2.34 27.12
C THR A 31 9.74 1.66 28.22
N ASN A 32 9.25 0.54 28.75
CA ASN A 32 9.97 -0.28 29.74
C ASN A 32 11.26 -0.90 29.17
N MET A 33 11.35 -1.06 27.83
CA MET A 33 12.59 -1.46 27.15
C MET A 33 13.57 -0.29 26.94
N GLY A 34 13.21 0.93 27.36
CA GLY A 34 14.04 2.14 27.25
C GLY A 34 13.91 2.87 25.91
N LEU A 35 12.84 2.62 25.14
CA LEU A 35 12.57 3.30 23.88
C LEU A 35 11.73 4.55 24.09
N LYS A 36 11.95 5.57 23.26
CA LYS A 36 11.05 6.71 23.17
C LYS A 36 9.84 6.34 22.32
N VAL A 37 8.65 6.39 22.89
CA VAL A 37 7.40 6.10 22.18
C VAL A 37 6.66 7.38 21.83
N VAL A 38 6.22 7.48 20.58
CA VAL A 38 5.30 8.53 20.11
C VAL A 38 4.09 7.89 19.44
N VAL A 39 2.99 8.61 19.40
CA VAL A 39 1.73 8.16 18.80
C VAL A 39 1.33 9.11 17.66
N ASP A 40 0.78 8.56 16.58
CA ASP A 40 0.14 9.34 15.53
C ASP A 40 -1.02 10.21 16.07
N ASN A 41 -1.27 11.38 15.48
CA ASN A 41 -2.30 12.30 15.96
C ASN A 41 -3.71 11.72 15.83
N LEU A 42 -4.04 11.03 14.73
CA LEU A 42 -5.37 10.43 14.54
C LEU A 42 -5.60 9.26 15.49
N THR A 43 -4.54 8.53 15.82
CA THR A 43 -4.57 7.46 16.81
C THR A 43 -4.76 8.04 18.21
N ALA A 44 -4.03 9.11 18.55
CA ALA A 44 -4.10 9.78 19.85
C ALA A 44 -5.49 10.35 20.15
N GLU A 45 -6.24 10.82 19.15
CA GLU A 45 -7.64 11.26 19.31
C GLU A 45 -8.56 10.18 19.91
N HIS A 46 -8.19 8.90 19.79
CA HIS A 46 -8.94 7.77 20.35
C HIS A 46 -8.33 7.20 21.63
N LEU A 47 -7.18 7.72 22.07
CA LEU A 47 -6.53 7.37 23.32
C LEU A 47 -6.93 8.40 24.37
N LEU A 48 -7.90 8.07 25.23
CA LEU A 48 -8.46 9.01 26.24
C LEU A 48 -7.39 9.84 26.98
N VAL A 49 -6.56 9.16 27.77
CA VAL A 49 -5.46 9.78 28.53
C VAL A 49 -4.24 8.90 28.36
N HIS A 50 -3.14 9.48 27.86
CA HIS A 50 -1.88 8.77 27.69
C HIS A 50 -0.66 9.68 27.95
N PRO A 51 0.48 9.13 28.38
CA PRO A 51 1.70 9.91 28.65
C PRO A 51 2.58 10.14 27.41
N TYR A 52 2.24 9.52 26.27
CA TYR A 52 3.07 9.50 25.07
C TYR A 52 3.02 10.81 24.27
N GLY A 53 4.14 11.18 23.64
CA GLY A 53 4.20 12.32 22.74
C GLY A 53 3.41 12.07 21.46
N VAL A 54 2.76 13.10 20.92
CA VAL A 54 1.96 13.01 19.69
C VAL A 54 2.74 13.64 18.53
N ILE A 55 2.86 12.93 17.40
CA ILE A 55 3.49 13.41 16.18
C ILE A 55 2.63 13.00 14.99
N ALA A 56 2.19 13.96 14.17
CA ALA A 56 1.47 13.63 12.94
C ALA A 56 2.38 12.90 11.95
N LEU A 57 1.84 11.95 11.17
CA LEU A 57 2.63 11.13 10.23
C LEU A 57 3.57 11.97 9.34
N LYS A 58 3.06 13.09 8.79
CA LYS A 58 3.81 14.03 7.94
C LYS A 58 5.03 14.70 8.62
N GLU A 59 5.09 14.66 9.95
CA GLU A 59 6.13 15.30 10.77
C GLU A 59 7.11 14.29 11.38
N MET A 60 6.96 13.00 11.07
CA MET A 60 7.80 11.92 11.62
C MET A 60 9.20 11.85 11.00
N ARG A 61 9.42 12.49 9.84
CA ARG A 61 10.71 12.51 9.14
C ARG A 61 11.85 12.89 10.08
N ALA A 62 12.90 12.08 10.12
CA ALA A 62 14.09 12.26 10.96
C ALA A 62 13.83 12.34 12.49
N LYS A 63 12.61 12.03 12.95
CA LYS A 63 12.25 11.98 14.38
C LYS A 63 11.91 10.57 14.86
N VAL A 64 11.59 9.66 13.93
CA VAL A 64 11.13 8.29 14.19
C VAL A 64 12.02 7.33 13.41
N ASP A 65 12.48 6.28 14.09
CA ASP A 65 13.35 5.26 13.51
C ASP A 65 12.57 4.02 13.03
N LEU A 66 11.37 3.81 13.57
CA LEU A 66 10.49 2.68 13.28
C LEU A 66 9.03 3.07 13.50
N ALA A 67 8.12 2.67 12.61
CA ALA A 67 6.69 2.75 12.85
C ALA A 67 6.07 1.36 13.00
N ILE A 68 5.28 1.15 14.05
CA ILE A 68 4.53 -0.06 14.29
C ILE A 68 3.05 0.26 14.09
N VAL A 69 2.44 -0.40 13.12
CA VAL A 69 1.05 -0.19 12.71
C VAL A 69 0.19 -1.30 13.28
N LEU A 70 -0.75 -0.95 14.14
CA LEU A 70 -1.75 -1.86 14.71
C LEU A 70 -3.03 -1.72 13.90
N GLY A 71 -3.39 -2.76 13.16
CA GLY A 71 -4.55 -2.74 12.28
C GLY A 71 -4.51 -3.87 11.25
N GLY A 72 -5.27 -3.72 10.17
CA GLY A 72 -5.22 -4.65 9.04
C GLY A 72 -4.27 -4.17 7.94
N ASP A 73 -4.24 -4.93 6.84
CA ASP A 73 -3.48 -4.53 5.65
C ASP A 73 -3.88 -3.14 5.14
N GLY A 74 -5.17 -2.80 5.16
CA GLY A 74 -5.66 -1.46 4.78
C GLY A 74 -5.00 -0.32 5.58
N THR A 75 -4.87 -0.50 6.90
CA THR A 75 -4.20 0.49 7.77
C THR A 75 -2.71 0.60 7.44
N LEU A 76 -2.04 -0.54 7.23
CA LEU A 76 -0.62 -0.54 6.87
C LEU A 76 -0.39 0.06 5.48
N LEU A 77 -1.28 -0.16 4.51
CA LEU A 77 -1.23 0.46 3.18
C LEU A 77 -1.27 1.99 3.28
N ASP A 78 -2.23 2.53 4.04
CA ASP A 78 -2.39 3.98 4.21
C ASP A 78 -1.15 4.62 4.83
N VAL A 79 -0.64 4.00 5.90
CA VAL A 79 0.58 4.46 6.59
C VAL A 79 1.80 4.34 5.67
N ALA A 80 1.92 3.23 4.94
CA ALA A 80 3.07 2.96 4.08
C ALA A 80 3.24 4.04 3.01
N ARG A 81 2.17 4.43 2.33
CA ARG A 81 2.23 5.53 1.35
C ARG A 81 2.68 6.85 1.95
N MET A 82 2.20 7.18 3.16
CA MET A 82 2.52 8.45 3.81
C MET A 82 3.95 8.49 4.34
N LEU A 83 4.49 7.35 4.80
CA LEU A 83 5.83 7.27 5.38
C LEU A 83 6.92 6.85 4.37
N ALA A 84 6.55 6.36 3.18
CA ALA A 84 7.51 6.01 2.12
C ALA A 84 8.50 7.16 1.81
N PRO A 85 8.07 8.43 1.65
CA PRO A 85 8.99 9.55 1.37
C PRO A 85 9.98 9.85 2.52
N PHE A 86 9.76 9.28 3.70
CA PHE A 86 10.61 9.46 4.87
C PHE A 86 11.56 8.30 5.11
N GLY A 87 11.41 7.19 4.36
CA GLY A 87 12.24 5.99 4.50
C GLY A 87 12.11 5.30 5.86
N ILE A 88 11.01 5.52 6.59
CA ILE A 88 10.79 4.94 7.92
C ILE A 88 10.36 3.47 7.73
N PRO A 89 11.08 2.50 8.32
CA PRO A 89 10.67 1.10 8.27
C PRO A 89 9.38 0.84 9.04
N LEU A 90 8.59 -0.13 8.59
CA LEU A 90 7.26 -0.43 9.11
C LEU A 90 7.18 -1.87 9.62
N VAL A 91 6.43 -2.05 10.70
CA VAL A 91 6.02 -3.36 11.23
C VAL A 91 4.51 -3.40 11.30
N GLY A 92 3.90 -4.45 10.76
CA GLY A 92 2.44 -4.65 10.76
C GLY A 92 1.98 -5.62 11.84
N VAL A 93 1.18 -5.13 12.80
CA VAL A 93 0.53 -5.94 13.83
C VAL A 93 -0.95 -6.07 13.51
N ASN A 94 -1.38 -7.29 13.23
CA ASN A 94 -2.76 -7.61 12.92
C ASN A 94 -3.62 -7.79 14.17
N GLN A 95 -4.78 -7.14 14.16
CA GLN A 95 -5.86 -7.38 15.11
C GLN A 95 -6.89 -8.34 14.48
N GLY A 96 -6.61 -9.64 14.55
CA GLY A 96 -7.47 -10.70 14.01
C GLY A 96 -6.72 -11.66 13.10
N ARG A 97 -7.23 -11.87 11.87
CA ARG A 97 -6.64 -12.81 10.91
C ARG A 97 -5.48 -12.15 10.16
N LEU A 98 -4.29 -12.75 10.28
CA LEU A 98 -3.05 -12.34 9.59
C LEU A 98 -3.31 -11.95 8.12
N GLY A 99 -2.69 -10.86 7.70
CA GLY A 99 -2.81 -10.28 6.36
C GLY A 99 -1.66 -10.66 5.43
N PHE A 100 -1.64 -10.10 4.23
CA PHE A 100 -0.47 -10.15 3.35
C PHE A 100 0.68 -9.26 3.83
N LEU A 101 0.35 -8.17 4.54
CA LEU A 101 1.32 -7.18 5.00
C LEU A 101 1.49 -7.18 6.53
N THR A 102 0.45 -7.60 7.24
CA THR A 102 0.40 -7.66 8.71
C THR A 102 0.56 -9.09 9.21
N ASP A 103 1.79 -9.47 9.57
CA ASP A 103 2.20 -10.85 9.86
C ASP A 103 2.50 -11.14 11.34
N ILE A 104 2.27 -10.16 12.23
CA ILE A 104 2.37 -10.32 13.68
C ILE A 104 0.96 -10.28 14.29
N SER A 105 0.56 -11.32 15.02
CA SER A 105 -0.69 -11.26 15.81
C SER A 105 -0.51 -10.37 17.03
N ILE A 106 -1.54 -9.57 17.35
CA ILE A 106 -1.59 -8.74 18.55
C ILE A 106 -1.29 -9.52 19.84
N ASP A 107 -1.74 -10.77 19.94
CA ASP A 107 -1.53 -11.64 21.11
C ASP A 107 -0.05 -11.98 21.34
N THR A 108 0.73 -11.99 20.26
CA THR A 108 2.16 -12.34 20.28
C THR A 108 3.06 -11.13 20.08
N ALA A 109 2.48 -9.94 19.90
CA ALA A 109 3.18 -8.75 19.42
C ALA A 109 4.36 -8.36 20.31
N GLN A 110 4.17 -8.28 21.63
CA GLN A 110 5.25 -7.92 22.57
C GLN A 110 6.45 -8.88 22.47
N ARG A 111 6.21 -10.19 22.43
CA ARG A 111 7.26 -11.21 22.30
C ARG A 111 8.01 -11.08 20.97
N THR A 112 7.26 -10.98 19.87
CA THR A 112 7.84 -10.94 18.52
C THR A 112 8.61 -9.64 18.29
N ILE A 113 8.00 -8.50 18.63
CA ILE A 113 8.63 -7.17 18.52
C ILE A 113 9.89 -7.08 19.39
N SER A 114 9.90 -7.70 20.58
CA SER A 114 11.10 -7.77 21.42
C SER A 114 12.30 -8.35 20.66
N GLY A 115 12.10 -9.43 19.91
CA GLY A 115 13.14 -10.03 19.05
C GLY A 115 13.56 -9.09 17.93
N MET A 116 12.59 -8.51 17.23
CA MET A 116 12.85 -7.60 16.12
C MET A 116 13.66 -6.36 16.56
N LEU A 117 13.39 -5.80 17.74
CA LEU A 117 14.16 -4.68 18.29
C LEU A 117 15.64 -5.04 18.56
N ARG A 118 15.96 -6.33 18.70
CA ARG A 118 17.33 -6.85 18.83
C ARG A 118 17.99 -7.22 17.49
N GLY A 119 17.31 -7.00 16.37
CA GLY A 119 17.82 -7.36 15.04
C GLY A 119 17.29 -8.69 14.51
N GLU A 120 16.38 -9.37 15.22
CA GLU A 120 15.78 -10.63 14.76
C GLU A 120 14.62 -10.35 13.78
N PHE A 121 14.94 -9.78 12.62
CA PHE A 121 13.97 -9.51 11.55
C PHE A 121 14.57 -9.73 10.16
N VAL A 122 13.67 -9.86 9.18
CA VAL A 122 13.98 -9.83 7.76
C VAL A 122 13.45 -8.52 7.18
N THR A 123 14.29 -7.84 6.40
CA THR A 123 13.89 -6.63 5.69
C THR A 123 13.36 -6.98 4.30
N GLU A 124 12.19 -6.46 3.95
CA GLU A 124 11.62 -6.57 2.62
C GLU A 124 11.35 -5.17 2.05
N LYS A 125 11.82 -4.91 0.83
CA LYS A 125 11.56 -3.65 0.13
C LYS A 125 10.41 -3.85 -0.84
N ARG A 126 9.42 -2.95 -0.79
CA ARG A 126 8.24 -2.98 -1.67
C ARG A 126 8.20 -1.71 -2.50
N MET A 127 8.15 -1.87 -3.82
CA MET A 127 8.00 -0.73 -4.73
C MET A 127 6.62 -0.08 -4.58
N LEU A 128 6.55 1.20 -4.95
CA LEU A 128 5.31 1.95 -5.11
C LEU A 128 5.21 2.46 -6.54
N LEU A 129 3.99 2.71 -6.96
CA LEU A 129 3.71 3.52 -8.14
C LEU A 129 3.60 4.99 -7.73
N SER A 130 4.16 5.87 -8.54
CA SER A 130 3.87 7.29 -8.55
C SER A 130 3.01 7.58 -9.76
N ALA A 131 1.94 8.33 -9.55
CA ALA A 131 0.99 8.66 -10.59
C ALA A 131 0.68 10.15 -10.57
N THR A 132 0.72 10.74 -11.76
CA THR A 132 0.53 12.15 -12.00
C THR A 132 -0.59 12.34 -13.02
N VAL A 133 -1.53 13.24 -12.73
CA VAL A 133 -2.58 13.62 -13.68
C VAL A 133 -2.22 14.94 -14.34
N LEU A 134 -2.26 14.94 -15.67
CA LEU A 134 -2.07 16.11 -16.51
C LEU A 134 -3.39 16.50 -17.17
N ARG A 135 -3.77 17.78 -17.04
CA ARG A 135 -4.91 18.39 -17.72
C ARG A 135 -4.41 19.53 -18.59
N GLU A 136 -4.66 19.46 -19.89
CA GLU A 136 -4.15 20.44 -20.87
C GLU A 136 -2.61 20.62 -20.77
N GLY A 137 -1.90 19.53 -20.50
CA GLY A 137 -0.44 19.53 -20.30
C GLY A 137 0.04 20.09 -18.96
N LYS A 138 -0.87 20.58 -18.10
CA LYS A 138 -0.53 21.06 -16.76
C LYS A 138 -0.71 19.97 -15.73
N HIS A 139 0.21 19.95 -14.78
CA HIS A 139 0.15 19.11 -13.61
C HIS A 139 -0.97 19.57 -12.67
N VAL A 140 -1.92 18.67 -12.36
CA VAL A 140 -3.09 19.00 -11.52
C VAL A 140 -3.26 18.10 -10.30
N PHE A 141 -2.59 16.94 -10.27
CA PHE A 141 -2.72 15.99 -9.17
C PHE A 141 -1.55 15.01 -9.14
N ASP A 142 -1.13 14.60 -7.93
CA ASP A 142 -0.23 13.46 -7.71
C ASP A 142 -0.77 12.54 -6.64
N SER A 143 -0.44 11.27 -6.77
CA SER A 143 -0.54 10.33 -5.66
C SER A 143 0.46 9.19 -5.78
N LEU A 144 0.68 8.53 -4.65
CA LEU A 144 1.40 7.27 -4.58
C LEU A 144 0.38 6.13 -4.43
N ALA A 145 0.71 4.97 -4.98
CA ALA A 145 -0.06 3.75 -4.80
C ALA A 145 0.89 2.60 -4.41
N PHE A 146 0.52 1.87 -3.36
CA PHE A 146 1.28 0.72 -2.89
C PHE A 146 0.88 -0.57 -3.61
N ASN A 147 -0.41 -0.73 -3.87
CA ASN A 147 -1.01 -1.82 -4.61
C ASN A 147 -1.24 -1.44 -6.07
N ASP A 148 -2.08 -0.45 -6.32
CA ASP A 148 -2.59 -0.19 -7.65
C ASP A 148 -3.10 1.24 -7.89
N VAL A 149 -2.94 1.66 -9.14
CA VAL A 149 -3.59 2.81 -9.74
C VAL A 149 -4.69 2.27 -10.65
N VAL A 150 -5.94 2.61 -10.34
CA VAL A 150 -7.12 2.04 -11.00
C VAL A 150 -7.88 3.16 -11.68
N MET A 151 -7.91 3.13 -13.00
CA MET A 151 -8.87 3.93 -13.75
C MET A 151 -10.14 3.13 -13.93
N HIS A 152 -11.28 3.70 -13.56
CA HIS A 152 -12.56 3.03 -13.64
C HIS A 152 -13.67 4.04 -13.94
N ARG A 153 -14.70 3.60 -14.65
CA ARG A 153 -15.94 4.38 -14.81
C ARG A 153 -16.64 4.56 -13.45
N GLY A 154 -17.34 5.66 -13.26
CA GLY A 154 -18.16 5.91 -12.09
C GLY A 154 -19.49 5.17 -12.19
N ASN A 155 -20.60 5.88 -12.00
CA ASN A 155 -21.95 5.34 -12.09
C ASN A 155 -22.50 5.34 -13.53
N SER A 156 -21.75 5.89 -14.48
CA SER A 156 -22.11 5.89 -15.89
C SER A 156 -22.12 4.49 -16.50
N SER A 157 -23.10 4.20 -17.35
CA SER A 157 -23.15 2.98 -18.16
C SER A 157 -22.18 3.01 -19.36
N SER A 158 -21.59 4.17 -19.66
CA SER A 158 -20.63 4.31 -20.75
C SER A 158 -19.27 3.72 -20.36
N MET A 159 -18.67 2.96 -21.28
CA MET A 159 -17.28 2.53 -21.14
C MET A 159 -16.32 3.71 -21.27
N LEU A 160 -15.15 3.59 -20.65
CA LEU A 160 -14.03 4.47 -20.90
C LEU A 160 -13.46 4.19 -22.30
N GLU A 161 -12.89 5.22 -22.92
CA GLU A 161 -12.09 5.09 -24.14
C GLU A 161 -10.76 5.82 -23.94
N PHE A 162 -9.65 5.12 -24.08
CA PHE A 162 -8.32 5.64 -23.79
C PHE A 162 -7.24 4.99 -24.66
N GLU A 163 -6.16 5.75 -24.90
CA GLU A 163 -4.91 5.29 -25.49
C GLU A 163 -3.92 4.92 -24.37
N VAL A 164 -3.18 3.83 -24.56
CA VAL A 164 -2.07 3.43 -23.69
C VAL A 164 -0.76 3.52 -24.45
N ARG A 165 0.23 4.17 -23.85
CA ARG A 165 1.61 4.23 -24.32
C ARG A 165 2.57 3.79 -23.23
N ILE A 166 3.65 3.11 -23.62
CA ILE A 166 4.72 2.68 -22.72
C ILE A 166 6.02 3.25 -23.24
N ASP A 167 6.78 3.95 -22.40
CA ASP A 167 8.07 4.56 -22.75
C ASP A 167 7.98 5.44 -24.00
N GLY A 168 6.84 6.13 -24.17
CA GLY A 168 6.56 6.97 -25.32
C GLY A 168 6.14 6.21 -26.58
N GLU A 169 6.11 4.87 -26.59
CA GLU A 169 5.63 4.06 -27.72
C GLU A 169 4.13 3.76 -27.59
N TYR A 170 3.42 3.88 -28.72
CA TYR A 170 2.00 3.53 -28.78
C TYR A 170 1.82 2.01 -28.59
N LEU A 171 0.95 1.61 -27.66
CA LEU A 171 0.61 0.20 -27.46
C LEU A 171 -0.75 -0.14 -28.08
N TYR A 172 -1.84 0.46 -27.56
CA TYR A 172 -3.20 0.22 -28.06
C TYR A 172 -4.19 1.31 -27.63
N ASN A 173 -5.36 1.30 -28.28
CA ASN A 173 -6.58 1.96 -27.80
C ASN A 173 -7.51 0.92 -27.19
N GLN A 174 -8.19 1.27 -26.10
CA GLN A 174 -9.04 0.35 -25.37
C GLN A 174 -10.38 0.98 -24.99
N ARG A 175 -11.43 0.17 -25.14
CA ARG A 175 -12.74 0.41 -24.53
C ARG A 175 -13.00 -0.63 -23.45
N ALA A 176 -13.23 -0.18 -22.23
CA ALA A 176 -13.32 -1.03 -21.05
C ALA A 176 -14.04 -0.31 -19.90
N ASP A 177 -14.40 -1.07 -18.86
CA ASP A 177 -14.85 -0.49 -17.60
C ASP A 177 -13.70 0.21 -16.87
N GLY A 178 -12.47 -0.27 -17.09
CA GLY A 178 -11.28 0.30 -16.49
C GLY A 178 -9.97 -0.37 -16.91
N LEU A 179 -8.89 0.12 -16.31
CA LEU A 179 -7.54 -0.44 -16.39
C LEU A 179 -6.89 -0.30 -15.01
N ILE A 180 -6.33 -1.40 -14.53
CA ILE A 180 -5.55 -1.47 -13.29
C ILE A 180 -4.07 -1.48 -13.67
N VAL A 181 -3.29 -0.62 -13.03
CA VAL A 181 -1.83 -0.63 -13.10
C VAL A 181 -1.34 -0.96 -11.70
N THR A 182 -0.72 -2.12 -11.54
CA THR A 182 -0.47 -2.71 -10.22
C THR A 182 1.00 -3.04 -9.99
N THR A 183 1.43 -2.90 -8.74
CA THR A 183 2.69 -3.44 -8.23
C THR A 183 2.56 -4.95 -8.00
N PRO A 184 3.67 -5.65 -7.74
CA PRO A 184 3.62 -7.05 -7.32
C PRO A 184 2.85 -7.25 -6.01
N THR A 185 2.92 -6.28 -5.09
CA THR A 185 2.13 -6.31 -3.85
C THR A 185 0.63 -6.21 -4.12
N GLY A 186 0.21 -5.36 -5.06
CA GLY A 186 -1.19 -5.22 -5.46
C GLY A 186 -1.73 -6.35 -6.32
N SER A 187 -0.86 -7.23 -6.84
CA SER A 187 -1.26 -8.36 -7.69
C SER A 187 -2.25 -9.31 -7.01
N THR A 188 -2.24 -9.39 -5.68
CA THR A 188 -3.16 -10.18 -4.85
C THR A 188 -4.39 -9.39 -4.37
N ALA A 189 -4.54 -8.14 -4.79
CA ALA A 189 -5.66 -7.26 -4.46
C ALA A 189 -6.67 -7.18 -5.63
N TYR A 190 -7.04 -5.99 -6.09
CA TYR A 190 -8.07 -5.84 -7.11
C TYR A 190 -7.66 -6.45 -8.46
N ALA A 191 -6.35 -6.41 -8.78
CA ALA A 191 -5.79 -7.04 -9.95
C ALA A 191 -6.11 -8.55 -10.02
N LEU A 192 -6.05 -9.27 -8.89
CA LEU A 192 -6.39 -10.69 -8.84
C LEU A 192 -7.84 -10.94 -9.22
N SER A 193 -8.76 -10.13 -8.68
CA SER A 193 -10.19 -10.21 -8.99
C SER A 193 -10.50 -9.88 -10.45
N ALA A 194 -9.68 -9.04 -11.09
CA ALA A 194 -9.79 -8.69 -12.51
C ALA A 194 -9.10 -9.70 -13.45
N GLY A 195 -8.55 -10.80 -12.93
CA GLY A 195 -7.89 -11.84 -13.74
C GLY A 195 -6.41 -11.59 -14.03
N GLY A 196 -5.77 -10.71 -13.27
CA GLY A 196 -4.32 -10.52 -13.28
C GLY A 196 -3.57 -11.70 -12.64
N PRO A 197 -2.28 -11.89 -12.98
CA PRO A 197 -1.45 -12.93 -12.38
C PRO A 197 -1.08 -12.57 -10.93
N ILE A 198 -0.86 -13.59 -10.10
CA ILE A 198 -0.19 -13.42 -8.80
C ILE A 198 1.30 -13.21 -9.07
N LEU A 199 1.86 -12.14 -8.52
CA LEU A 199 3.25 -11.75 -8.68
C LEU A 199 3.96 -11.81 -7.33
N HIS A 200 5.16 -12.36 -7.29
CA HIS A 200 5.93 -12.42 -6.04
C HIS A 200 6.35 -11.00 -5.62
N PRO A 201 6.15 -10.59 -4.35
CA PRO A 201 6.33 -9.20 -3.92
C PRO A 201 7.77 -8.68 -4.00
N ALA A 202 8.76 -9.59 -4.02
CA ALA A 202 10.17 -9.26 -4.19
C ALA A 202 10.59 -8.95 -5.65
N LEU A 203 9.68 -9.08 -6.62
CA LEU A 203 9.95 -8.70 -8.00
C LEU A 203 9.84 -7.18 -8.16
N ASP A 204 10.59 -6.63 -9.12
CA ASP A 204 10.48 -5.25 -9.55
C ASP A 204 9.86 -5.22 -10.95
N LEU A 205 8.53 -5.08 -11.02
CA LEU A 205 7.77 -5.07 -12.27
C LEU A 205 6.44 -4.33 -12.10
N ILE A 206 5.84 -3.89 -13.20
CA ILE A 206 4.51 -3.28 -13.24
C ILE A 206 3.60 -4.19 -14.07
N ALA A 207 2.35 -4.39 -13.65
CA ALA A 207 1.37 -5.13 -14.44
C ALA A 207 0.17 -4.26 -14.82
N LEU A 208 -0.27 -4.39 -16.07
CA LEU A 208 -1.49 -3.80 -16.60
C LEU A 208 -2.55 -4.90 -16.63
N VAL A 209 -3.70 -4.66 -15.98
CA VAL A 209 -4.81 -5.62 -15.92
C VAL A 209 -6.09 -4.91 -16.37
N PRO A 210 -6.64 -5.23 -17.55
CA PRO A 210 -7.85 -4.59 -18.04
C PRO A 210 -9.09 -5.04 -17.24
N VAL A 211 -10.01 -4.12 -16.94
CA VAL A 211 -11.28 -4.43 -16.27
C VAL A 211 -12.39 -4.48 -17.32
N ALA A 212 -12.96 -5.67 -17.53
CA ALA A 212 -14.02 -5.94 -18.51
C ALA A 212 -13.76 -5.27 -19.89
N PRO A 213 -12.64 -5.59 -20.57
CA PRO A 213 -12.37 -5.05 -21.90
C PRO A 213 -13.39 -5.52 -22.92
N HIS A 214 -13.84 -4.63 -23.80
CA HIS A 214 -14.73 -5.01 -24.91
C HIS A 214 -14.00 -5.86 -25.97
N THR A 215 -12.67 -5.80 -26.03
CA THR A 215 -11.85 -6.58 -26.96
C THR A 215 -11.49 -7.95 -26.36
N LEU A 216 -11.91 -9.04 -27.02
CA LEU A 216 -11.73 -10.43 -26.53
C LEU A 216 -10.27 -10.90 -26.45
N SER A 217 -9.38 -10.33 -27.27
CA SER A 217 -7.95 -10.69 -27.30
C SER A 217 -7.11 -9.98 -26.23
N ASN A 218 -7.70 -9.05 -25.46
CA ASN A 218 -6.93 -8.32 -24.45
C ASN A 218 -6.52 -9.24 -23.29
N ARG A 219 -5.29 -9.10 -22.82
CA ARG A 219 -4.68 -9.91 -21.75
C ARG A 219 -3.87 -9.01 -20.82
N PRO A 220 -3.68 -9.40 -19.55
CA PRO A 220 -2.74 -8.73 -18.68
C PRO A 220 -1.33 -8.67 -19.29
N ILE A 221 -0.64 -7.55 -19.11
CA ILE A 221 0.71 -7.31 -19.62
C ILE A 221 1.62 -6.99 -18.44
N VAL A 222 2.79 -7.63 -18.38
CA VAL A 222 3.81 -7.35 -17.37
C VAL A 222 4.96 -6.58 -18.02
N LEU A 223 5.37 -5.49 -17.37
CA LEU A 223 6.39 -4.55 -17.81
C LEU A 223 7.54 -4.50 -16.82
N LYS A 224 8.67 -3.96 -17.27
CA LYS A 224 9.80 -3.61 -16.39
C LYS A 224 9.38 -2.51 -15.42
N SER A 225 9.98 -2.48 -14.24
CA SER A 225 9.61 -1.50 -13.21
C SER A 225 9.93 -0.05 -13.60
N GLU A 226 10.90 0.15 -14.48
CA GLU A 226 11.37 1.44 -14.96
C GLU A 226 10.47 2.03 -16.06
N SER A 227 9.53 1.24 -16.57
CA SER A 227 8.66 1.67 -17.67
C SER A 227 7.76 2.82 -17.22
N VAL A 228 7.60 3.82 -18.08
CA VAL A 228 6.66 4.92 -17.87
C VAL A 228 5.41 4.65 -18.68
N LEU A 229 4.28 4.54 -17.99
CA LEU A 229 2.99 4.33 -18.61
C LEU A 229 2.26 5.67 -18.76
N GLU A 230 1.83 5.99 -19.97
CA GLU A 230 0.96 7.12 -20.24
C GLU A 230 -0.40 6.63 -20.72
N ILE A 231 -1.46 7.11 -20.08
CA ILE A 231 -2.83 6.77 -20.44
C ILE A 231 -3.55 8.07 -20.78
N ALA A 232 -3.91 8.26 -22.05
CA ALA A 232 -4.61 9.44 -22.53
C ALA A 232 -6.10 9.14 -22.71
N MET A 233 -6.95 9.91 -22.02
CA MET A 233 -8.40 9.73 -22.09
C MET A 233 -8.97 10.33 -23.38
N HIS A 234 -9.64 9.53 -24.20
CA HIS A 234 -10.43 10.02 -25.34
C HIS A 234 -11.87 10.31 -24.92
N ARG A 235 -12.48 9.39 -24.15
CA ARG A 235 -13.83 9.53 -23.61
C ARG A 235 -13.87 9.10 -22.14
N ALA A 236 -14.31 10.03 -21.30
CA ALA A 236 -14.30 9.91 -19.83
C ALA A 236 -15.60 10.46 -19.22
N ILE A 237 -16.74 9.83 -19.55
CA ILE A 237 -18.02 10.23 -18.95
C ILE A 237 -18.08 9.62 -17.54
N ASP A 238 -17.92 10.47 -16.52
CA ASP A 238 -17.82 10.06 -15.11
C ASP A 238 -16.69 9.02 -14.95
N ALA A 239 -15.45 9.44 -15.15
CA ALA A 239 -14.27 8.59 -15.01
C ALA A 239 -13.44 9.02 -13.80
N ARG A 240 -12.85 8.06 -13.10
CA ARG A 240 -11.99 8.34 -11.94
C ARG A 240 -10.73 7.50 -12.01
N VAL A 241 -9.63 8.10 -11.59
CA VAL A 241 -8.44 7.36 -11.17
C VAL A 241 -8.44 7.22 -9.66
N ARG A 242 -8.20 6.01 -9.15
CA ARG A 242 -8.15 5.67 -7.72
C ARG A 242 -6.78 5.11 -7.37
N PHE A 243 -6.35 5.34 -6.13
CA PHE A 243 -5.04 4.94 -5.60
C PHE A 243 -5.25 4.07 -4.36
N ASP A 244 -4.95 2.77 -4.49
CA ASP A 244 -5.27 1.67 -3.57
C ASP A 244 -6.70 1.72 -2.98
N GLY A 245 -7.67 2.23 -3.75
CA GLY A 245 -9.07 2.33 -3.33
C GLY A 245 -9.40 3.45 -2.33
N HIS A 246 -8.43 4.24 -1.85
CA HIS A 246 -8.63 5.25 -0.81
C HIS A 246 -8.74 6.68 -1.33
N THR A 247 -7.81 7.09 -2.20
CA THR A 247 -7.78 8.43 -2.80
C THR A 247 -8.24 8.35 -4.24
N HIS A 248 -8.92 9.37 -4.73
CA HIS A 248 -9.34 9.44 -6.13
C HIS A 248 -9.25 10.85 -6.71
N PHE A 249 -9.21 10.91 -8.03
CA PHE A 249 -9.30 12.14 -8.81
C PHE A 249 -10.26 11.92 -9.99
N ASP A 250 -11.14 12.89 -10.23
CA ASP A 250 -12.10 12.86 -11.35
C ASP A 250 -11.41 13.25 -12.66
N LEU A 251 -11.46 12.35 -13.63
CA LEU A 251 -10.83 12.52 -14.94
C LEU A 251 -11.82 13.12 -15.95
N ASN A 252 -11.32 14.07 -16.73
CA ASN A 252 -12.01 14.64 -17.88
C ASN A 252 -11.54 13.98 -19.19
N GLY A 253 -12.27 14.23 -20.28
CA GLY A 253 -11.74 13.94 -21.61
C GLY A 253 -10.44 14.72 -21.85
N GLN A 254 -9.49 14.11 -22.54
CA GLN A 254 -8.14 14.63 -22.83
C GLN A 254 -7.19 14.71 -21.62
N ASP A 255 -7.63 14.36 -20.41
CA ASP A 255 -6.69 14.18 -19.30
C ASP A 255 -5.74 13.01 -19.60
N ARG A 256 -4.53 13.12 -19.05
CA ARG A 256 -3.52 12.06 -19.14
C ARG A 256 -3.08 11.63 -17.76
N VAL A 257 -3.03 10.33 -17.52
CA VAL A 257 -2.47 9.74 -16.30
C VAL A 257 -1.10 9.18 -16.66
N VAL A 258 -0.06 9.70 -16.02
CA VAL A 258 1.32 9.22 -16.17
C VAL A 258 1.67 8.42 -14.91
N ILE A 259 2.10 7.17 -15.08
CA ILE A 259 2.37 6.25 -13.98
C ILE A 259 3.77 5.68 -14.17
N SER A 260 4.56 5.70 -13.10
CA SER A 260 5.93 5.17 -13.07
C SER A 260 6.25 4.60 -11.70
N ARG A 261 7.38 3.89 -11.56
CA ARG A 261 7.90 3.50 -10.24
C ARG A 261 8.30 4.74 -9.44
N TYR A 262 7.89 4.80 -8.19
CA TYR A 262 8.38 5.79 -7.23
C TYR A 262 9.82 5.47 -6.81
N SER A 263 10.64 6.51 -6.60
CA SER A 263 12.08 6.37 -6.34
C SER A 263 12.39 5.55 -5.08
N ASP A 264 11.61 5.76 -4.03
CA ASP A 264 11.91 5.23 -2.70
C ASP A 264 10.94 4.08 -2.35
N PRO A 265 11.44 2.87 -2.07
CA PRO A 265 10.59 1.76 -1.67
C PRO A 265 10.13 1.92 -0.21
N VAL A 266 9.01 1.29 0.12
CA VAL A 266 8.66 1.05 1.53
C VAL A 266 9.51 -0.09 2.06
N CYS A 267 10.01 0.09 3.27
CA CYS A 267 10.75 -0.92 4.01
C CYS A 267 9.83 -1.59 5.02
N LEU A 268 9.49 -2.86 4.80
CA LEU A 268 8.76 -3.68 5.76
C LEU A 268 9.75 -4.55 6.55
N LEU A 269 9.54 -4.63 7.86
CA LEU A 269 10.28 -5.53 8.73
C LEU A 269 9.37 -6.67 9.15
N HIS A 270 9.83 -7.88 8.88
CA HIS A 270 9.13 -9.12 9.18
C HIS A 270 9.88 -9.91 10.25
N PRO A 271 9.20 -10.66 11.14
CA PRO A 271 9.87 -11.58 12.04
C PRO A 271 10.61 -12.68 11.28
N VAL A 272 11.67 -13.21 11.88
CA VAL A 272 12.39 -14.37 11.34
C VAL A 272 11.41 -15.53 11.14
N GLY A 273 11.48 -16.17 9.97
CA GLY A 273 10.58 -17.26 9.59
C GLY A 273 9.29 -16.81 8.91
N HIS A 274 9.14 -15.51 8.61
CA HIS A 274 8.14 -15.01 7.67
C HIS A 274 8.21 -15.78 6.35
N SER A 275 7.04 -16.11 5.79
CA SER A 275 6.94 -16.86 4.54
C SER A 275 5.76 -16.38 3.72
N TYR A 276 6.05 -15.66 2.62
CA TYR A 276 5.06 -15.21 1.67
C TYR A 276 4.18 -16.37 1.15
N TYR A 277 4.77 -17.51 0.80
CA TYR A 277 4.02 -18.67 0.31
C TYR A 277 3.09 -19.29 1.35
N ARG A 278 3.44 -19.22 2.64
CA ARG A 278 2.52 -19.63 3.72
C ARG A 278 1.30 -18.72 3.73
N THR A 279 1.52 -17.41 3.72
CA THR A 279 0.45 -16.42 3.70
C THR A 279 -0.44 -16.57 2.46
N LEU A 280 0.16 -16.73 1.28
CA LEU A 280 -0.58 -16.92 0.02
C LEU A 280 -1.48 -18.16 0.09
N ARG A 281 -0.94 -19.30 0.55
CA ARG A 281 -1.68 -20.55 0.69
C ARG A 281 -2.84 -20.45 1.67
N GLU A 282 -2.63 -19.80 2.82
CA GLU A 282 -3.67 -19.58 3.82
C GLU A 282 -4.76 -18.63 3.34
N LYS A 283 -4.40 -17.57 2.61
CA LYS A 283 -5.35 -16.58 2.09
C LYS A 283 -6.22 -17.10 0.95
N LEU A 284 -5.64 -17.92 0.08
CA LEU A 284 -6.35 -18.51 -1.06
C LEU A 284 -6.95 -19.88 -0.75
N LEU A 285 -6.88 -20.32 0.52
CA LEU A 285 -7.41 -21.60 1.00
C LEU A 285 -6.85 -22.83 0.25
N TRP A 286 -5.65 -22.72 -0.32
CA TRP A 286 -5.02 -23.80 -1.11
C TRP A 286 -4.51 -24.98 -0.28
N ASN A 287 -4.59 -24.89 1.05
CA ASN A 287 -4.32 -26.00 1.97
C ASN A 287 -5.58 -26.75 2.40
N GLN A 288 -6.77 -26.30 2.00
CA GLN A 288 -8.00 -27.01 2.30
C GLN A 288 -8.19 -28.12 1.26
N THR A 289 -8.27 -29.36 1.73
CA THR A 289 -8.74 -30.47 0.90
C THR A 289 -10.23 -30.25 0.64
N LEU A 290 -10.64 -30.34 -0.64
CA LEU A 290 -12.04 -30.28 -1.06
C LEU A 290 -12.91 -31.33 -0.36
#